data_AF-A0A4T1ZRV0-F1
#
_entry.id   AF-A0A4T1ZRV0-F1
#
_cell.length_a   1.000
_cell.length_b   1.000
_cell.length_c   1.000
_cell.angle_alpha   90.00
_cell.angle_beta   90.00
_cell.angle_gamma   90.00
#
_symmetry.space_group_name_H-M   'P 1'
#
loop_
_entity.id
_entity.type
_entity.pdbx_description
1 polymer ?
#
loop_
_entity_poly.entity_id
_entity_poly.type
_entity_poly.pdbx_seq_one_letter_code
_entity_poly.pdbx_strand_id
1 'polypeptide(L)'
;MSEVRLVYQLHFSTRAEARELHRVLLEANAQVSDEARAQQLIAVLGIESQSANPALWLEDSSFDQIKVEALIGGDSAQFPSPTISSQLLKLGCKLMACKYGLDGNPNQGVWASATRSITRKQYEAALRKIDPMEEVWQLLKKKRFELVGEMVTLHGMDPNAMVGPIPLLIQMLRTAQRTNSDPMPTDVIIDLLKAGAIVNPVTLVSGPLPSYDMPYFPLQMAAYTFDLRLIQALLDAGADVNEQAPSGRTPLHVLADSSCNLRSHPERATLAAELLLANGADLNRYSPEQGTPLASVRHAQLRELMLAHGATLELPESARSDNILEQQSGAVRVHDHQRFNELLVASPPTELERHKLLTIALREGNHVALDQLWRLGDHAFMPCIGSGTEADGEQLLAYYITDQAGMNEAMLQDLAERSRSTACPAFEGPLLQAAFECLTQQINKEAPPAMASRLIEMGLPFDAPTNSRYHPFRRAVSNNNLEIVLLLLAKGVDPNKPIIDSANSLDFALHEAVIYRANSCIAPLLAAGADREVRNRRGLTPLELAIESKNKPAQKILLS
;
A
#
# COMPACT_ATOMS: atom_id res chain seq x y z
N MET A 1 -35.58 47.97 1.64
CA MET A 1 -35.00 47.68 2.97
C MET A 1 -34.53 46.24 2.92
N SER A 2 -33.25 46.00 3.13
CA SER A 2 -32.67 44.65 3.14
C SER A 2 -33.16 43.90 4.38
N GLU A 3 -33.89 42.81 4.20
CA GLU A 3 -34.33 41.95 5.29
C GLU A 3 -33.27 40.88 5.57
N VAL A 4 -32.89 40.73 6.84
CA VAL A 4 -31.94 39.72 7.31
C VAL A 4 -32.66 38.72 8.20
N ARG A 5 -32.54 37.43 7.86
CA ARG A 5 -33.07 36.32 8.67
C ARG A 5 -31.92 35.58 9.34
N LEU A 6 -31.98 35.43 10.65
CA LEU A 6 -31.02 34.67 11.46
C LEU A 6 -31.68 33.37 11.93
N VAL A 7 -30.97 32.25 11.80
CA VAL A 7 -31.45 30.93 12.22
C VAL A 7 -30.54 30.40 13.31
N TYR A 8 -31.11 30.16 14.49
CA TYR A 8 -30.43 29.64 15.67
C TYR A 8 -30.85 28.19 15.91
N GLN A 9 -29.95 27.38 16.46
CA GLN A 9 -30.27 26.03 16.93
C GLN A 9 -29.80 25.81 18.36
N LEU A 10 -30.77 25.58 19.24
CA LEU A 10 -30.55 25.25 20.64
C LEU A 10 -30.18 23.77 20.78
N HIS A 11 -29.07 23.50 21.46
CA HIS A 11 -28.66 22.14 21.85
C HIS A 11 -28.61 22.07 23.36
N PHE A 12 -29.27 21.08 23.96
CA PHE A 12 -29.39 20.99 25.40
C PHE A 12 -28.33 20.06 25.99
N SER A 13 -27.65 20.53 27.03
CA SER A 13 -26.60 19.79 27.74
C SER A 13 -27.14 18.65 28.61
N THR A 14 -28.40 18.72 29.08
CA THR A 14 -29.04 17.65 29.86
C THR A 14 -30.48 17.41 29.41
N ARG A 15 -30.92 16.14 29.43
CA ARG A 15 -32.28 15.73 29.01
C ARG A 15 -33.40 16.29 29.90
N ALA A 16 -33.11 16.63 31.15
CA ALA A 16 -34.11 17.14 32.09
C ALA A 16 -34.39 18.64 31.86
N GLU A 17 -33.35 19.44 31.66
CA GLU A 17 -33.47 20.88 31.34
C GLU A 17 -34.02 21.10 29.93
N ALA A 18 -33.66 20.22 28.98
CA ALA A 18 -34.19 20.20 27.61
C ALA A 18 -35.72 20.10 27.60
N ARG A 19 -36.29 19.19 28.40
CA ARG A 19 -37.73 18.92 28.43
C ARG A 19 -38.55 20.11 28.92
N GLU A 20 -38.08 20.77 29.98
CA GLU A 20 -38.82 21.89 30.56
C GLU A 20 -38.76 23.12 29.67
N LEU A 21 -37.60 23.44 29.09
CA LEU A 21 -37.49 24.57 28.17
C LEU A 21 -38.23 24.31 26.84
N HIS A 22 -38.17 23.08 26.31
CA HIS A 22 -38.91 22.69 25.11
C HIS A 22 -40.42 22.82 25.31
N ARG A 23 -40.94 22.44 26.48
CA ARG A 23 -42.37 22.61 26.83
C ARG A 23 -42.77 24.08 26.85
N VAL A 24 -42.00 24.93 27.54
CA VAL A 24 -42.27 26.37 27.66
C VAL A 24 -42.21 27.07 26.29
N LEU A 25 -41.29 26.68 25.41
CA LEU A 25 -41.17 27.24 24.06
C LEU A 25 -42.34 26.83 23.15
N LEU A 26 -42.84 25.60 23.25
CA LEU A 26 -44.03 25.17 22.52
C LEU A 26 -45.31 25.88 22.99
N GLU A 27 -45.47 26.08 24.31
CA GLU A 27 -46.59 26.83 24.89
C GLU A 27 -46.58 28.30 24.43
N ALA A 28 -45.40 28.93 24.39
CA ALA A 28 -45.25 30.29 23.86
C ALA A 28 -45.53 30.37 22.34
N ASN A 29 -45.17 29.33 21.58
CA ASN A 29 -45.40 29.25 20.13
C ASN A 29 -46.89 29.05 19.76
N ALA A 30 -47.72 28.59 20.70
CA ALA A 30 -49.14 28.31 20.49
C ALA A 30 -50.07 29.55 20.61
N GLN A 31 -49.52 30.74 20.87
CA GLN A 31 -50.27 31.99 20.99
C GLN A 31 -50.93 32.42 19.68
N VAL A 32 -52.11 33.07 19.78
CA VAL A 32 -53.03 33.30 18.65
C VAL A 32 -52.63 34.48 17.76
N SER A 33 -51.94 35.50 18.28
CA SER A 33 -51.44 36.63 17.47
C SER A 33 -49.93 36.55 17.27
N ASP A 34 -49.48 36.80 16.04
CA ASP A 34 -48.06 36.70 15.64
C ASP A 34 -47.15 37.65 16.45
N GLU A 35 -47.67 38.81 16.86
CA GLU A 35 -46.93 39.81 17.63
C GLU A 35 -46.76 39.41 19.11
N ALA A 36 -47.81 38.85 19.74
CA ALA A 36 -47.72 38.35 21.11
C ALA A 36 -46.84 37.10 21.19
N ARG A 37 -46.93 36.22 20.18
CA ARG A 37 -46.05 35.05 20.03
C ARG A 37 -44.58 35.47 19.95
N ALA A 38 -44.25 36.43 19.08
CA ALA A 38 -42.89 36.93 18.93
C ALA A 38 -42.35 37.55 20.22
N GLN A 39 -43.14 38.39 20.91
CA GLN A 39 -42.73 39.02 22.17
C GLN A 39 -42.48 38.00 23.29
N GLN A 40 -43.32 36.98 23.40
CA GLN A 40 -43.17 35.95 24.44
C GLN A 40 -41.98 35.04 24.16
N LEU A 41 -41.73 34.66 22.90
CA LEU A 41 -40.53 33.90 22.52
C LEU A 41 -39.24 34.71 22.74
N ILE A 42 -39.27 36.01 22.46
CA ILE A 42 -38.15 36.91 22.74
C ILE A 42 -37.88 37.00 24.25
N ALA A 43 -38.93 37.06 25.08
CA ALA A 43 -38.79 37.10 26.53
C ALA A 43 -38.22 35.78 27.11
N VAL A 44 -38.70 34.62 26.62
CA VAL A 44 -38.22 33.30 27.06
C VAL A 44 -36.77 33.06 26.63
N LEU A 45 -36.39 33.50 25.44
CA LEU A 45 -35.05 33.33 24.87
C LEU A 45 -34.09 34.48 25.25
N GLY A 46 -34.60 35.55 25.87
CA GLY A 46 -33.82 36.71 26.34
C GLY A 46 -33.13 37.50 25.23
N ILE A 47 -33.70 37.58 24.02
CA ILE A 47 -33.06 38.25 22.87
C ILE A 47 -33.27 39.77 22.96
N GLU A 48 -32.21 40.54 23.20
CA GLU A 48 -32.29 42.01 23.17
C GLU A 48 -32.42 42.51 21.72
N SER A 49 -33.63 42.84 21.28
CA SER A 49 -33.86 43.46 19.97
C SER A 49 -33.76 44.98 20.08
N GLN A 50 -32.89 45.60 19.27
CA GLN A 50 -32.93 47.05 19.01
C GLN A 50 -33.82 47.43 17.82
N SER A 51 -34.49 46.46 17.18
CA SER A 51 -35.38 46.72 16.05
C SER A 51 -36.80 47.02 16.52
N ALA A 52 -37.49 47.92 15.81
CA ALA A 52 -38.85 48.33 16.12
C ALA A 52 -39.91 47.24 15.83
N ASN A 53 -39.56 46.14 15.16
CA ASN A 53 -40.48 45.03 14.87
C ASN A 53 -39.73 43.70 14.59
N PRO A 54 -39.22 43.00 15.61
CA PRO A 54 -38.60 41.69 15.44
C PRO A 54 -39.67 40.60 15.26
N ALA A 55 -39.58 39.81 14.18
CA ALA A 55 -40.43 38.64 13.98
C ALA A 55 -39.64 37.37 14.30
N LEU A 56 -40.14 36.52 15.21
CA LEU A 56 -39.48 35.30 15.65
C LEU A 56 -40.38 34.08 15.41
N TRP A 57 -39.80 33.01 14.88
CA TRP A 57 -40.52 31.80 14.46
C TRP A 57 -39.78 30.55 14.96
N LEU A 58 -40.54 29.54 15.36
CA LEU A 58 -40.04 28.20 15.65
C LEU A 58 -40.44 27.29 14.49
N GLU A 59 -39.45 26.75 13.77
CA GLU A 59 -39.71 25.94 12.56
C GLU A 59 -39.65 24.43 12.83
N ASP A 60 -38.76 23.97 13.70
CA ASP A 60 -38.55 22.53 13.91
C ASP A 60 -38.10 22.26 15.34
N SER A 61 -38.90 21.50 16.07
CA SER A 61 -38.72 21.24 17.50
C SER A 61 -38.75 19.75 17.76
N SER A 62 -37.58 19.17 18.01
CA SER A 62 -37.41 17.79 18.49
C SER A 62 -36.91 17.80 19.94
N PHE A 63 -36.95 16.64 20.61
CA PHE A 63 -36.54 16.53 22.02
C PHE A 63 -35.10 16.99 22.29
N ASP A 64 -34.22 16.91 21.30
CA ASP A 64 -32.78 17.17 21.47
C ASP A 64 -32.33 18.48 20.80
N GLN A 65 -33.15 19.06 19.91
CA GLN A 65 -32.80 20.24 19.12
C GLN A 65 -34.02 21.10 18.79
N ILE A 66 -33.88 22.42 18.95
CA ILE A 66 -34.92 23.41 18.59
C ILE A 66 -34.33 24.45 17.63
N LYS A 67 -34.97 24.64 16.48
CA LYS A 67 -34.61 25.68 15.50
C LYS A 67 -35.49 26.93 15.65
N VAL A 68 -34.84 28.08 15.77
CA VAL A 68 -35.48 29.39 15.92
C VAL A 68 -35.02 30.31 14.80
N GLU A 69 -35.95 30.84 14.01
CA GLU A 69 -35.67 31.87 13.01
C GLU A 69 -36.06 33.26 13.55
N ALA A 70 -35.21 34.26 13.37
CA ALA A 70 -35.41 35.64 13.79
C ALA A 70 -35.20 36.61 12.62
N LEU A 71 -36.14 37.50 12.38
CA LEU A 71 -36.05 38.57 11.40
C LEU A 71 -35.57 39.87 12.07
N ILE A 72 -34.48 40.45 11.55
CA ILE A 72 -33.95 41.73 12.03
C ILE A 72 -33.91 42.71 10.84
N GLY A 73 -34.65 43.81 10.93
CA GLY A 73 -34.62 44.89 9.93
C GLY A 73 -33.58 45.96 10.26
N GLY A 74 -32.78 46.39 9.26
CA GLY A 74 -31.76 47.43 9.42
C GLY A 74 -31.09 47.87 8.11
N ASP A 75 -30.36 48.98 8.17
CA ASP A 75 -29.72 49.63 7.01
C ASP A 75 -28.43 48.89 6.58
N SER A 76 -28.36 48.52 5.30
CA SER A 76 -27.39 47.54 4.74
C SER A 76 -25.89 47.89 4.85
N ALA A 77 -25.55 49.12 5.27
CA ALA A 77 -24.18 49.62 5.29
C ALA A 77 -23.48 49.54 6.66
N GLN A 78 -24.22 49.28 7.75
CA GLN A 78 -23.63 49.09 9.07
C GLN A 78 -24.29 47.87 9.72
N PHE A 79 -23.58 46.74 9.67
CA PHE A 79 -23.97 45.57 10.44
C PHE A 79 -23.78 45.86 11.93
N PRO A 80 -24.84 45.86 12.76
CA PRO A 80 -24.62 45.55 14.16
C PRO A 80 -24.14 44.10 14.19
N SER A 81 -23.04 43.84 14.89
CA SER A 81 -22.61 42.47 15.23
C SER A 81 -23.85 41.69 15.69
N PRO A 82 -24.12 40.45 15.22
CA PRO A 82 -25.20 39.66 15.78
C PRO A 82 -24.80 39.33 17.21
N THR A 83 -25.27 40.15 18.15
CA THR A 83 -25.06 39.91 19.57
C THR A 83 -25.98 38.74 19.91
N ILE A 84 -25.45 37.52 19.83
CA ILE A 84 -26.12 36.36 20.40
C ILE A 84 -26.37 36.72 21.86
N SER A 85 -27.64 36.71 22.29
CA SER A 85 -27.97 37.03 23.67
C SER A 85 -27.13 36.19 24.61
N SER A 86 -26.55 36.82 25.63
CA SER A 86 -25.76 36.15 26.65
C SER A 86 -26.53 34.99 27.32
N GLN A 87 -27.86 35.03 27.28
CA GLN A 87 -28.75 34.02 27.81
C GLN A 87 -28.86 32.80 26.88
N LEU A 88 -28.89 33.00 25.56
CA LEU A 88 -28.82 31.91 24.57
C LEU A 88 -27.48 31.17 24.61
N LEU A 89 -26.37 31.89 24.80
CA LEU A 89 -25.05 31.26 24.96
C LEU A 89 -24.98 30.39 26.23
N LYS A 90 -25.59 30.82 27.34
CA LYS A 90 -25.68 30.03 28.58
C LYS A 90 -26.51 28.75 28.41
N LEU A 91 -27.46 28.76 27.49
CA LEU A 91 -28.27 27.58 27.13
C LEU A 91 -27.61 26.69 26.07
N GLY A 92 -26.36 26.96 25.69
CA GLY A 92 -25.60 26.13 24.74
C GLY A 92 -25.98 26.34 23.27
N CYS A 93 -26.66 27.43 22.92
CA CYS A 93 -27.12 27.67 21.55
C CYS A 93 -25.99 27.93 20.56
N LYS A 94 -26.12 27.38 19.35
CA LYS A 94 -25.25 27.68 18.21
C LYS A 94 -26.05 28.45 17.15
N LEU A 95 -25.50 29.58 16.68
CA LEU A 95 -26.04 30.25 15.50
C LEU A 95 -25.74 29.36 14.28
N MET A 96 -26.78 28.95 13.58
CA MET A 96 -26.68 28.06 12.44
C MET A 96 -26.45 28.91 11.18
N ALA A 97 -27.42 29.72 10.77
CA ALA A 97 -27.34 30.43 9.49
C ALA A 97 -27.74 31.89 9.59
N CYS A 98 -27.21 32.70 8.67
CA CYS A 98 -27.70 34.04 8.37
C CYS A 98 -28.07 34.10 6.87
N LYS A 99 -29.32 34.44 6.57
CA LYS A 99 -29.89 34.54 5.22
C LYS A 99 -30.17 36.01 4.88
N TYR A 100 -29.76 36.46 3.70
CA TYR A 100 -29.98 37.81 3.19
C TYR A 100 -31.05 37.82 2.10
N GLY A 101 -32.07 38.67 2.23
CA GLY A 101 -33.08 38.85 1.22
C GLY A 101 -32.72 39.98 0.26
N LEU A 102 -32.29 39.64 -0.96
CA LEU A 102 -32.69 40.43 -2.12
C LEU A 102 -33.34 39.56 -3.21
N ASP A 103 -32.93 38.30 -3.39
CA ASP A 103 -33.55 37.41 -4.37
C ASP A 103 -33.67 35.99 -3.77
N GLY A 104 -34.88 35.45 -3.73
CA GLY A 104 -35.25 34.28 -2.92
C GLY A 104 -34.66 32.94 -3.38
N ASN A 105 -33.35 32.76 -3.23
CA ASN A 105 -32.66 31.50 -3.47
C ASN A 105 -32.06 30.96 -2.15
N PRO A 106 -32.58 29.86 -1.59
CA PRO A 106 -32.25 29.40 -0.23
C PRO A 106 -30.85 28.78 -0.05
N ASN A 107 -30.05 28.66 -1.11
CA ASN A 107 -28.78 27.91 -1.11
C ASN A 107 -27.50 28.76 -1.01
N GLN A 108 -27.60 30.01 -0.56
CA GLN A 108 -26.43 30.86 -0.31
C GLN A 108 -26.45 31.39 1.13
N GLY A 109 -26.09 30.54 2.10
CA GLY A 109 -26.03 30.89 3.52
C GLY A 109 -24.63 30.75 4.10
N VAL A 110 -24.20 31.76 4.87
CA VAL A 110 -22.92 31.79 5.62
C VAL A 110 -23.18 31.35 7.07
N TRP A 111 -22.29 30.50 7.59
CA TRP A 111 -22.34 29.94 8.95
C TRP A 111 -21.13 30.46 9.74
N ALA A 112 -21.32 31.36 10.72
CA ALA A 112 -20.21 31.83 11.54
C ALA A 112 -20.68 32.27 12.94
N SER A 113 -20.05 31.74 13.98
CA SER A 113 -20.09 32.31 15.32
C SER A 113 -18.99 33.36 15.50
N ALA A 114 -19.33 34.49 16.14
CA ALA A 114 -18.46 35.51 16.75
C ALA A 114 -18.16 36.80 15.95
N THR A 115 -18.96 37.85 16.26
CA THR A 115 -18.61 39.20 16.76
C THR A 115 -17.49 40.06 16.14
N ARG A 116 -16.80 39.69 15.06
CA ARG A 116 -15.99 40.65 14.25
C ARG A 116 -16.09 40.35 12.75
N SER A 117 -16.01 41.40 11.92
CA SER A 117 -15.94 41.22 10.47
C SER A 117 -14.64 40.48 10.11
N ILE A 118 -14.79 39.27 9.59
CA ILE A 118 -13.68 38.42 9.14
C ILE A 118 -13.63 38.40 7.62
N THR A 119 -12.43 38.48 7.07
CA THR A 119 -12.21 38.33 5.62
C THR A 119 -12.41 36.86 5.18
N ARG A 120 -12.69 36.60 3.90
CA ARG A 120 -12.85 35.22 3.34
C ARG A 120 -11.71 34.27 3.72
N LYS A 121 -10.46 34.76 3.73
CA LYS A 121 -9.29 34.00 4.16
C LYS A 121 -9.29 33.66 5.66
N GLN A 122 -9.79 34.58 6.50
CA GLN A 122 -9.95 34.36 7.95
C GLN A 122 -11.15 33.42 8.24
N TYR A 123 -12.18 33.46 7.40
CA TYR A 123 -13.31 32.51 7.42
C TYR A 123 -12.88 31.10 7.02
N GLU A 124 -12.14 30.93 5.93
CA GLU A 124 -11.57 29.64 5.52
C GLU A 124 -10.56 29.10 6.57
N ALA A 125 -9.81 29.98 7.24
CA ALA A 125 -8.93 29.61 8.36
C ALA A 125 -9.68 29.29 9.66
N ALA A 126 -10.85 29.88 9.90
CA ALA A 126 -11.71 29.57 11.04
C ALA A 126 -12.53 28.30 10.80
N LEU A 127 -12.99 28.04 9.58
CA LEU A 127 -13.59 26.76 9.17
C LEU A 127 -12.62 25.59 9.35
N ARG A 128 -11.34 25.78 9.01
CA ARG A 128 -10.26 24.82 9.34
C ARG A 128 -10.08 24.55 10.84
N LYS A 129 -10.54 25.47 11.71
CA LYS A 129 -10.56 25.31 13.18
C LYS A 129 -11.87 24.74 13.71
N ILE A 130 -12.91 24.64 12.87
CA ILE A 130 -14.27 24.21 13.25
C ILE A 130 -14.60 22.82 12.70
N ASP A 131 -13.98 22.39 11.60
CA ASP A 131 -14.01 21.00 11.14
C ASP A 131 -12.75 20.25 11.62
N PRO A 132 -12.81 19.54 12.75
CA PRO A 132 -11.66 18.79 13.27
C PRO A 132 -11.19 17.73 12.26
N MET A 133 -12.03 17.27 11.34
CA MET A 133 -11.66 16.21 10.39
C MET A 133 -10.79 16.70 9.24
N GLU A 134 -10.99 17.93 8.75
CA GLU A 134 -10.07 18.52 7.76
C GLU A 134 -8.71 18.83 8.41
N GLU A 135 -8.69 19.31 9.65
CA GLU A 135 -7.44 19.51 10.40
C GLU A 135 -6.70 18.18 10.63
N VAL A 136 -7.40 17.15 11.11
CA VAL A 136 -6.87 15.78 11.24
C VAL A 136 -6.33 15.28 9.90
N TRP A 137 -7.06 15.46 8.80
CA TRP A 137 -6.59 15.03 7.48
C TRP A 137 -5.30 15.73 7.04
N GLN A 138 -5.17 17.04 7.32
CA GLN A 138 -3.93 17.79 7.05
C GLN A 138 -2.77 17.35 7.94
N LEU A 139 -3.03 17.03 9.21
CA LEU A 139 -2.02 16.52 10.15
C LEU A 139 -1.52 15.13 9.72
N LEU A 140 -2.44 14.25 9.31
CA LEU A 140 -2.12 12.92 8.79
C LEU A 140 -1.30 13.00 7.50
N LYS A 141 -1.64 13.91 6.57
CA LYS A 141 -0.82 14.18 5.38
C LYS A 141 0.62 14.61 5.71
N LYS A 142 0.79 15.33 6.82
CA LYS A 142 2.09 15.79 7.32
C LYS A 142 2.76 14.80 8.27
N LYS A 143 2.19 13.60 8.48
CA LYS A 143 2.66 12.57 9.43
C LYS A 143 2.83 13.11 10.87
N ARG A 144 1.97 14.05 11.29
CA ARG A 144 1.95 14.63 12.64
C ARG A 144 0.98 13.85 13.55
N PHE A 145 1.29 12.59 13.80
CA PHE A 145 0.39 11.68 14.54
C PHE A 145 0.20 12.10 16.01
N GLU A 146 1.24 12.62 16.66
CA GLU A 146 1.18 13.08 18.06
C GLU A 146 0.08 14.12 18.28
N LEU A 147 -0.01 15.13 17.40
CA LEU A 147 -1.03 16.18 17.46
C LEU A 147 -2.45 15.62 17.25
N VAL A 148 -2.60 14.57 16.43
CA VAL A 148 -3.89 13.88 16.27
C VAL A 148 -4.26 13.12 17.55
N GLY A 149 -3.27 12.53 18.23
CA GLY A 149 -3.43 11.92 19.55
C GLY A 149 -3.89 12.91 20.61
N GLU A 150 -3.24 14.09 20.68
CA GLU A 150 -3.63 15.17 21.59
C GLU A 150 -5.08 15.63 21.34
N MET A 151 -5.53 15.67 20.09
CA MET A 151 -6.93 16.00 19.77
C MET A 151 -7.92 14.99 20.36
N VAL A 152 -7.58 13.70 20.40
CA VAL A 152 -8.44 12.68 21.04
C VAL A 152 -8.35 12.74 22.56
N THR A 153 -7.14 12.77 23.10
CA THR A 153 -6.92 12.63 24.56
C THR A 153 -7.18 13.91 25.34
N LEU A 154 -6.82 15.08 24.81
CA LEU A 154 -6.96 16.38 25.50
C LEU A 154 -8.18 17.17 25.04
N HIS A 155 -8.55 17.07 23.76
CA HIS A 155 -9.63 17.86 23.17
C HIS A 155 -10.95 17.09 23.00
N GLY A 156 -11.00 15.84 23.45
CA GLY A 156 -12.23 15.04 23.51
C GLY A 156 -12.80 14.65 22.14
N MET A 157 -11.95 14.62 21.10
CA MET A 157 -12.33 14.10 19.79
C MET A 157 -12.64 12.60 19.93
N ASP A 158 -13.70 12.14 19.27
CA ASP A 158 -14.08 10.72 19.28
C ASP A 158 -12.93 9.87 18.69
N PRO A 159 -12.37 8.90 19.44
CA PRO A 159 -11.33 8.00 18.92
C PRO A 159 -11.82 7.13 17.74
N ASN A 160 -13.14 6.99 17.59
CA ASN A 160 -13.80 6.22 16.52
C ASN A 160 -14.27 7.09 15.35
N ALA A 161 -13.81 8.36 15.29
CA ALA A 161 -14.17 9.28 14.23
C ALA A 161 -13.79 8.76 12.83
N MET A 162 -14.58 9.16 11.83
CA MET A 162 -14.38 8.78 10.44
C MET A 162 -13.68 9.91 9.66
N VAL A 163 -12.55 9.60 9.03
CA VAL A 163 -11.86 10.52 8.10
C VAL A 163 -12.30 10.18 6.68
N GLY A 164 -13.41 10.77 6.26
CA GLY A 164 -14.11 10.35 5.04
C GLY A 164 -14.78 8.99 5.26
N PRO A 165 -14.59 7.97 4.38
CA PRO A 165 -15.17 6.64 4.57
C PRO A 165 -14.32 5.70 5.43
N ILE A 166 -13.21 6.16 6.01
CA ILE A 166 -12.22 5.30 6.69
C ILE A 166 -12.13 5.69 8.17
N PRO A 167 -12.17 4.73 9.11
CA PRO A 167 -11.95 5.01 10.52
C PRO A 167 -10.58 5.64 10.80
N LEU A 168 -10.51 6.57 11.75
CA LEU A 168 -9.29 7.31 12.10
C LEU A 168 -8.09 6.40 12.34
N LEU A 169 -8.27 5.33 13.13
CA LEU A 169 -7.23 4.36 13.44
C LEU A 169 -6.65 3.69 12.17
N ILE A 170 -7.52 3.26 11.24
CA ILE A 170 -7.09 2.66 9.96
C ILE A 170 -6.38 3.71 9.11
N GLN A 171 -6.91 4.94 9.06
CA GLN A 171 -6.32 6.01 8.27
C GLN A 171 -4.93 6.40 8.77
N MET A 172 -4.69 6.37 10.09
CA MET A 172 -3.38 6.58 10.69
C MET A 172 -2.38 5.50 10.28
N LEU A 173 -2.78 4.22 10.37
CA LEU A 173 -1.94 3.09 9.94
C LEU A 173 -1.60 3.17 8.44
N ARG A 174 -2.59 3.52 7.60
CA ARG A 174 -2.40 3.69 6.14
C ARG A 174 -1.44 4.82 5.79
N THR A 175 -1.54 5.95 6.48
CA THR A 175 -0.70 7.12 6.20
C THR A 175 0.73 6.95 6.70
N ALA A 176 0.92 6.13 7.73
CA ALA A 176 2.24 5.76 8.22
C ALA A 176 2.99 4.86 7.21
N GLN A 177 2.33 3.89 6.58
CA GLN A 177 2.92 2.95 5.62
C GLN A 177 3.08 3.52 4.19
N ARG A 178 3.92 4.55 3.99
CA ARG A 178 4.32 4.95 2.61
C ARG A 178 5.53 4.17 2.11
N THR A 179 6.36 3.65 3.01
CA THR A 179 7.54 2.81 2.71
C THR A 179 7.68 1.73 3.79
N ASN A 180 8.30 0.58 3.46
CA ASN A 180 8.52 -0.53 4.41
C ASN A 180 9.38 -0.17 5.63
N SER A 181 10.02 1.01 5.63
CA SER A 181 10.91 1.49 6.70
C SER A 181 10.32 2.60 7.57
N ASP A 182 9.12 3.09 7.26
CA ASP A 182 8.49 4.18 8.03
C ASP A 182 8.01 3.64 9.40
N PRO A 183 8.39 4.29 10.52
CA PRO A 183 7.96 3.85 11.85
C PRO A 183 6.44 4.06 12.03
N MET A 184 5.78 3.08 12.65
CA MET A 184 4.36 3.19 13.00
C MET A 184 4.15 4.17 14.18
N PRO A 185 3.02 4.89 14.22
CA PRO A 185 2.68 5.79 15.34
C PRO A 185 2.16 5.00 16.55
N THR A 186 2.98 4.08 17.05
CA THR A 186 2.60 3.06 18.02
C THR A 186 2.14 3.66 19.35
N ASP A 187 2.84 4.68 19.86
CA ASP A 187 2.46 5.35 21.11
C ASP A 187 1.09 6.03 20.99
N VAL A 188 0.83 6.71 19.87
CA VAL A 188 -0.45 7.38 19.62
C VAL A 188 -1.59 6.36 19.49
N ILE A 189 -1.36 5.24 18.82
CA ILE A 189 -2.37 4.18 18.69
C ILE A 189 -2.69 3.58 20.06
N ILE A 190 -1.69 3.35 20.91
CA ILE A 190 -1.89 2.88 22.28
C ILE A 190 -2.77 3.88 23.06
N ASP A 191 -2.52 5.17 22.90
CA ASP A 191 -3.32 6.21 23.57
C ASP A 191 -4.77 6.26 23.04
N LEU A 192 -4.97 6.05 21.73
CA LEU A 192 -6.32 5.92 21.15
C LEU A 192 -7.07 4.71 21.71
N LEU A 193 -6.42 3.55 21.81
CA LEU A 193 -7.01 2.34 22.38
C LEU A 193 -7.43 2.57 23.84
N LYS A 194 -6.57 3.23 24.64
CA LYS A 194 -6.90 3.62 26.03
C LYS A 194 -8.06 4.63 26.09
N ALA A 195 -8.20 5.50 25.10
CA ALA A 195 -9.30 6.46 24.99
C ALA A 195 -10.62 5.82 24.54
N GLY A 196 -10.66 4.51 24.25
CA GLY A 196 -11.86 3.79 23.83
C GLY A 196 -11.99 3.62 22.30
N ALA A 197 -10.89 3.70 21.56
CA ALA A 197 -10.88 3.29 20.15
C ALA A 197 -11.25 1.80 20.02
N ILE A 198 -12.13 1.48 19.08
CA ILE A 198 -12.49 0.12 18.75
C ILE A 198 -11.28 -0.54 18.08
N VAL A 199 -10.83 -1.65 18.66
CA VAL A 199 -9.65 -2.42 18.20
C VAL A 199 -9.79 -2.87 16.76
N ASN A 200 -10.98 -3.32 16.39
CA ASN A 200 -11.35 -3.59 15.00
C ASN A 200 -12.39 -2.57 14.52
N PRO A 201 -11.95 -1.40 14.02
CA PRO A 201 -12.86 -0.33 13.64
C PRO A 201 -13.58 -0.60 12.32
N VAL A 202 -13.36 -1.74 11.66
CA VAL A 202 -14.12 -2.14 10.45
C VAL A 202 -15.61 -2.30 10.77
N THR A 203 -15.95 -2.63 12.02
CA THR A 203 -17.35 -2.69 12.48
C THR A 203 -18.08 -1.34 12.41
N LEU A 204 -17.35 -0.23 12.28
CA LEU A 204 -17.92 1.12 12.16
C LEU A 204 -18.38 1.45 10.72
N VAL A 205 -17.96 0.67 9.72
CA VAL A 205 -18.22 0.96 8.31
C VAL A 205 -19.50 0.27 7.84
N SER A 206 -20.54 1.06 7.56
CA SER A 206 -21.79 0.59 6.97
C SER A 206 -21.70 0.60 5.43
N GLY A 207 -21.08 -0.41 4.82
CA GLY A 207 -21.03 -0.59 3.35
C GLY A 207 -19.85 -1.40 2.83
N PRO A 208 -19.84 -1.79 1.54
CA PRO A 208 -18.68 -2.46 0.93
C PRO A 208 -17.49 -1.49 0.89
N LEU A 209 -16.38 -1.92 1.47
CA LEU A 209 -15.13 -1.16 1.45
C LEU A 209 -14.61 -1.04 0.00
N PRO A 210 -13.97 0.08 -0.38
CA PRO A 210 -13.41 0.23 -1.71
C PRO A 210 -12.36 -0.86 -2.00
N SER A 211 -12.44 -1.45 -3.19
CA SER A 211 -11.78 -2.69 -3.65
C SER A 211 -10.26 -2.62 -3.85
N TYR A 212 -9.52 -2.00 -2.94
CA TYR A 212 -8.06 -1.98 -3.00
C TYR A 212 -7.48 -2.90 -1.93
N ASP A 213 -6.74 -3.92 -2.36
CA ASP A 213 -6.03 -4.88 -1.51
C ASP A 213 -5.07 -4.18 -0.54
N MET A 214 -5.52 -4.02 0.71
CA MET A 214 -4.70 -3.71 1.89
C MET A 214 -5.32 -4.41 3.11
N PRO A 215 -4.53 -4.88 4.08
CA PRO A 215 -5.00 -5.78 5.13
C PRO A 215 -5.94 -5.03 6.07
N TYR A 216 -7.17 -5.52 6.14
CA TYR A 216 -8.31 -4.82 6.70
C TYR A 216 -8.32 -4.71 8.23
N PHE A 217 -7.23 -5.05 8.94
CA PHE A 217 -7.22 -5.10 10.41
C PHE A 217 -5.95 -4.48 11.01
N PRO A 218 -6.06 -3.70 12.10
CA PRO A 218 -4.91 -3.12 12.80
C PRO A 218 -3.85 -4.14 13.20
N LEU A 219 -4.27 -5.34 13.63
CA LEU A 219 -3.34 -6.41 14.03
C LEU A 219 -2.55 -6.97 12.84
N GLN A 220 -3.19 -7.10 11.66
CA GLN A 220 -2.51 -7.51 10.44
C GLN A 220 -1.49 -6.47 9.97
N MET A 221 -1.80 -5.18 10.12
CA MET A 221 -0.86 -4.09 9.81
C MET A 221 0.35 -4.11 10.74
N ALA A 222 0.14 -4.34 12.03
CA ALA A 222 1.22 -4.49 13.00
C ALA A 222 2.10 -5.72 12.70
N ALA A 223 1.48 -6.82 12.26
CA ALA A 223 2.16 -8.03 11.82
C ALA A 223 2.99 -7.81 10.54
N TYR A 224 2.47 -7.04 9.57
CA TYR A 224 3.18 -6.66 8.35
C TYR A 224 4.45 -5.84 8.62
N THR A 225 4.41 -4.94 9.61
CA THR A 225 5.56 -4.10 9.98
C THR A 225 6.48 -4.73 11.02
N PHE A 226 6.14 -5.91 11.54
CA PHE A 226 6.84 -6.58 12.63
C PHE A 226 6.99 -5.71 13.90
N ASP A 227 5.97 -4.89 14.20
CA ASP A 227 5.99 -4.02 15.38
C ASP A 227 5.47 -4.78 16.61
N LEU A 228 6.40 -5.35 17.39
CA LEU A 228 6.09 -6.13 18.59
C LEU A 228 5.27 -5.34 19.63
N ARG A 229 5.54 -4.03 19.78
CA ARG A 229 4.84 -3.21 20.78
C ARG A 229 3.40 -2.99 20.36
N LEU A 230 3.17 -2.73 19.06
CA LEU A 230 1.83 -2.54 18.54
C LEU A 230 1.03 -3.85 18.52
N ILE A 231 1.66 -4.97 18.17
CA ILE A 231 1.03 -6.30 18.24
C ILE A 231 0.57 -6.58 19.67
N GLN A 232 1.45 -6.43 20.66
CA GLN A 232 1.08 -6.67 22.07
C GLN A 232 -0.06 -5.76 22.52
N ALA A 233 0.01 -4.46 22.22
CA ALA A 233 -1.02 -3.51 22.61
C ALA A 233 -2.39 -3.81 22.01
N LEU A 234 -2.44 -4.28 20.77
CA LEU A 234 -3.70 -4.68 20.11
C LEU A 234 -4.27 -5.96 20.71
N LEU A 235 -3.42 -6.95 21.02
CA LEU A 235 -3.83 -8.19 21.69
C LEU A 235 -4.33 -7.91 23.11
N ASP A 236 -3.65 -7.05 23.87
CA ASP A 236 -4.07 -6.60 25.21
C ASP A 236 -5.41 -5.87 25.17
N ALA A 237 -5.69 -5.14 24.09
CA ALA A 237 -6.97 -4.48 23.87
C ALA A 237 -8.10 -5.44 23.43
N GLY A 238 -7.78 -6.71 23.17
CA GLY A 238 -8.74 -7.75 22.79
C GLY A 238 -8.88 -7.98 21.28
N ALA A 239 -7.85 -7.66 20.48
CA ALA A 239 -7.81 -8.06 19.08
C ALA A 239 -7.86 -9.60 18.94
N ASP A 240 -8.71 -10.12 18.07
CA ASP A 240 -8.70 -11.54 17.75
C ASP A 240 -7.44 -11.87 16.93
N VAL A 241 -6.57 -12.68 17.51
CA VAL A 241 -5.31 -13.13 16.91
C VAL A 241 -5.52 -13.92 15.60
N ASN A 242 -6.70 -14.51 15.43
CA ASN A 242 -7.07 -15.36 14.30
C ASN A 242 -8.04 -14.69 13.32
N GLU A 243 -8.25 -13.38 13.44
CA GLU A 243 -9.20 -12.65 12.61
C GLU A 243 -8.86 -12.78 11.12
N GLN A 244 -9.81 -13.32 10.36
CA GLN A 244 -9.66 -13.55 8.92
C GLN A 244 -10.19 -12.35 8.14
N ALA A 245 -9.35 -11.84 7.23
CA ALA A 245 -9.79 -10.87 6.24
C ALA A 245 -10.77 -11.48 5.23
N PRO A 246 -11.45 -10.67 4.41
CA PRO A 246 -12.30 -11.19 3.33
C PRO A 246 -11.58 -12.17 2.38
N SER A 247 -10.26 -12.04 2.22
CA SER A 247 -9.39 -12.98 1.49
C SER A 247 -8.98 -14.24 2.29
N GLY A 248 -9.53 -14.44 3.48
CA GLY A 248 -9.21 -15.54 4.39
C GLY A 248 -7.87 -15.41 5.13
N ARG A 249 -7.11 -14.33 4.90
CA ARG A 249 -5.78 -14.10 5.51
C ARG A 249 -5.91 -13.74 7.00
N THR A 250 -5.07 -14.35 7.84
CA THR A 250 -4.90 -14.02 9.27
C THR A 250 -3.66 -13.13 9.47
N PRO A 251 -3.45 -12.51 10.66
CA PRO A 251 -2.20 -11.83 10.99
C PRO A 251 -0.94 -12.67 10.72
N LEU A 252 -1.03 -13.98 10.95
CA LEU A 252 0.07 -14.91 10.71
C LEU A 252 0.38 -15.11 9.22
N HIS A 253 -0.64 -15.11 8.34
CA HIS A 253 -0.43 -15.13 6.88
C HIS A 253 0.28 -13.87 6.40
N VAL A 254 -0.12 -12.71 6.94
CA VAL A 254 0.47 -11.41 6.56
C VAL A 254 1.92 -11.33 7.03
N LEU A 255 2.22 -11.79 8.25
CA LEU A 255 3.58 -11.88 8.78
C LEU A 255 4.45 -12.80 7.91
N ALA A 256 3.95 -14.00 7.59
CA ALA A 256 4.68 -14.97 6.77
C ALA A 256 5.02 -14.41 5.38
N ASP A 257 4.04 -13.82 4.70
CA ASP A 257 4.20 -13.23 3.37
C ASP A 257 5.14 -12.01 3.36
N SER A 258 4.92 -11.06 4.28
CA SER A 258 5.73 -9.83 4.37
C SER A 258 7.19 -10.08 4.75
N SER A 259 7.48 -11.25 5.35
CA SER A 259 8.84 -11.62 5.72
C SER A 259 9.79 -11.67 4.53
N CYS A 260 9.30 -11.91 3.30
CA CYS A 260 10.13 -11.89 2.09
C CYS A 260 10.83 -10.55 1.83
N ASN A 261 10.31 -9.44 2.37
CA ASN A 261 10.91 -8.11 2.23
C ASN A 261 12.08 -7.87 3.21
N LEU A 262 12.28 -8.74 4.20
CA LEU A 262 13.37 -8.62 5.18
C LEU A 262 14.65 -9.27 4.63
N ARG A 263 15.49 -8.45 3.99
CA ARG A 263 16.81 -8.91 3.49
C ARG A 263 17.85 -9.13 4.60
N SER A 264 17.65 -8.61 5.82
CA SER A 264 18.71 -8.60 6.85
C SER A 264 18.28 -8.84 8.31
N HIS A 265 16.99 -9.01 8.64
CA HIS A 265 16.55 -9.16 10.05
C HIS A 265 15.37 -10.13 10.25
N PRO A 266 15.54 -11.45 10.03
CA PRO A 266 14.51 -12.46 10.28
C PRO A 266 14.12 -12.59 11.76
N GLU A 267 14.97 -12.10 12.68
CA GLU A 267 14.74 -12.09 14.13
C GLU A 267 13.46 -11.33 14.53
N ARG A 268 13.11 -10.25 13.84
CA ARG A 268 11.89 -9.50 14.16
C ARG A 268 10.63 -10.26 13.74
N ALA A 269 10.67 -10.93 12.60
CA ALA A 269 9.55 -11.75 12.13
C ALA A 269 9.35 -12.98 13.02
N THR A 270 10.42 -13.62 13.47
CA THR A 270 10.36 -14.75 14.41
C THR A 270 9.81 -14.32 15.77
N LEU A 271 10.31 -13.22 16.36
CA LEU A 271 9.76 -12.68 17.61
C LEU A 271 8.28 -12.29 17.48
N ALA A 272 7.88 -11.69 16.36
CA ALA A 272 6.49 -11.35 16.12
C ALA A 272 5.60 -12.60 15.96
N ALA A 273 6.12 -13.64 15.33
CA ALA A 273 5.44 -14.93 15.23
C ALA A 273 5.30 -15.60 16.60
N GLU A 274 6.36 -15.63 17.41
CA GLU A 274 6.31 -16.13 18.79
C GLU A 274 5.25 -15.39 19.63
N LEU A 275 5.18 -14.06 19.48
CA LEU A 275 4.20 -13.25 20.19
C LEU A 275 2.76 -13.61 19.80
N LEU A 276 2.48 -13.76 18.50
CA LEU A 276 1.17 -14.18 18.01
C LEU A 276 0.84 -15.60 18.47
N LEU A 277 1.80 -16.53 18.42
CA LEU A 277 1.63 -17.92 18.86
C LEU A 277 1.36 -18.03 20.36
N ALA A 278 2.09 -17.26 21.18
CA ALA A 278 1.87 -17.18 22.62
C ALA A 278 0.46 -16.69 22.98
N ASN A 279 -0.17 -15.91 22.09
CA ASN A 279 -1.54 -15.42 22.22
C ASN A 279 -2.58 -16.30 21.49
N GLY A 280 -2.21 -17.50 21.04
CA GLY A 280 -3.14 -18.48 20.47
C GLY A 280 -3.39 -18.36 18.97
N ALA A 281 -2.44 -17.80 18.22
CA ALA A 281 -2.50 -17.83 16.75
C ALA A 281 -2.55 -19.26 16.22
N ASP A 282 -3.52 -19.53 15.36
CA ASP A 282 -3.75 -20.81 14.71
C ASP A 282 -2.92 -20.88 13.42
N LEU A 283 -1.96 -21.80 13.45
CA LEU A 283 -1.01 -22.06 12.37
C LEU A 283 -1.63 -22.70 11.12
N ASN A 284 -2.86 -23.21 11.24
CA ASN A 284 -3.48 -24.06 10.21
C ASN A 284 -4.74 -23.41 9.60
N ARG A 285 -4.98 -22.12 9.86
CA ARG A 285 -6.05 -21.37 9.20
C ARG A 285 -5.80 -21.30 7.71
N TYR A 286 -6.86 -21.46 6.91
CA TYR A 286 -6.74 -21.50 5.46
C TYR A 286 -7.24 -20.19 4.82
N SER A 287 -6.40 -19.62 3.94
CA SER A 287 -6.72 -18.57 2.99
C SER A 287 -6.86 -19.18 1.58
N PRO A 288 -7.96 -18.95 0.84
CA PRO A 288 -8.11 -19.43 -0.54
C PRO A 288 -7.01 -18.98 -1.50
N GLU A 289 -6.41 -17.82 -1.26
CA GLU A 289 -5.36 -17.25 -2.11
C GLU A 289 -3.94 -17.69 -1.70
N GLN A 290 -3.71 -17.87 -0.40
CA GLN A 290 -2.36 -18.07 0.16
C GLN A 290 -2.15 -19.44 0.84
N GLY A 291 -3.16 -20.29 0.95
CA GLY A 291 -3.06 -21.57 1.65
C GLY A 291 -3.02 -21.38 3.17
N THR A 292 -2.22 -22.19 3.87
CA THR A 292 -1.92 -22.02 5.31
C THR A 292 -0.83 -20.97 5.54
N PRO A 293 -0.69 -20.35 6.74
CA PRO A 293 0.40 -19.42 7.05
C PRO A 293 1.78 -19.96 6.70
N LEU A 294 2.02 -21.27 6.93
CA LEU A 294 3.27 -21.96 6.59
C LEU A 294 3.61 -21.90 5.09
N ALA A 295 2.60 -21.89 4.21
CA ALA A 295 2.76 -21.89 2.75
C ALA A 295 3.38 -20.58 2.26
N SER A 296 3.17 -19.48 2.97
CA SER A 296 3.70 -18.16 2.63
C SER A 296 5.10 -17.91 3.22
N VAL A 297 5.63 -18.81 4.04
CA VAL A 297 6.92 -18.62 4.74
C VAL A 297 8.09 -18.95 3.83
N ARG A 298 8.94 -17.96 3.57
CA ARG A 298 10.18 -18.14 2.78
C ARG A 298 11.43 -18.37 3.64
N HIS A 299 11.46 -17.83 4.85
CA HIS A 299 12.64 -17.91 5.73
C HIS A 299 12.68 -19.23 6.51
N ALA A 300 13.80 -19.96 6.42
CA ALA A 300 13.99 -21.25 7.07
C ALA A 300 13.73 -21.21 8.58
N GLN A 301 14.23 -20.20 9.29
CA GLN A 301 14.06 -20.06 10.74
C GLN A 301 12.58 -19.90 11.16
N LEU A 302 11.81 -19.09 10.42
CA LEU A 302 10.39 -18.91 10.69
C LEU A 302 9.60 -20.19 10.36
N ARG A 303 10.02 -20.89 9.29
CA ARG A 303 9.41 -22.17 8.89
C ARG A 303 9.64 -23.24 9.94
N GLU A 304 10.87 -23.38 10.42
CA GLU A 304 11.24 -24.30 11.50
C GLU A 304 10.47 -24.00 12.79
N LEU A 305 10.33 -22.72 13.15
CA LEU A 305 9.56 -22.29 14.31
C LEU A 305 8.09 -22.69 14.20
N MET A 306 7.46 -22.43 13.05
CA MET A 306 6.07 -22.82 12.80
C MET A 306 5.86 -24.33 12.83
N LEU A 307 6.78 -25.10 12.23
CA LEU A 307 6.75 -26.57 12.27
C LEU A 307 6.91 -27.09 13.71
N ALA A 308 7.82 -26.51 14.50
CA ALA A 308 8.03 -26.87 15.90
C ALA A 308 6.79 -26.61 16.78
N HIS A 309 5.98 -25.60 16.43
CA HIS A 309 4.73 -25.27 17.12
C HIS A 309 3.50 -26.00 16.55
N GLY A 310 3.70 -26.99 15.67
CA GLY A 310 2.63 -27.88 15.20
C GLY A 310 1.87 -27.39 13.96
N ALA A 311 2.48 -26.53 13.14
CA ALA A 311 1.93 -26.22 11.82
C ALA A 311 1.85 -27.51 10.98
N THR A 312 0.65 -27.84 10.51
CA THR A 312 0.40 -28.98 9.65
C THR A 312 0.61 -28.57 8.19
N LEU A 313 1.34 -29.41 7.44
CA LEU A 313 1.49 -29.27 5.99
C LEU A 313 0.19 -29.60 5.23
N GLU A 314 -0.79 -30.20 5.91
CA GLU A 314 -2.02 -30.67 5.29
C GLU A 314 -3.04 -29.54 5.09
N LEU A 315 -3.47 -29.35 3.84
CA LEU A 315 -4.59 -28.45 3.51
C LEU A 315 -5.91 -29.03 4.09
N PRO A 316 -6.77 -28.20 4.73
CA PRO A 316 -8.03 -28.65 5.32
C PRO A 316 -8.97 -29.27 4.27
N GLU A 317 -9.85 -30.18 4.68
CA GLU A 317 -10.74 -30.89 3.76
C GLU A 317 -11.67 -29.95 2.98
N SER A 318 -12.08 -28.83 3.58
CA SER A 318 -12.88 -27.78 2.93
C SER A 318 -12.10 -26.95 1.90
N ALA A 319 -10.78 -27.04 1.89
CA ALA A 319 -9.88 -26.47 0.89
C ALA A 319 -9.50 -27.49 -0.21
N ARG A 320 -10.00 -28.73 -0.13
CA ARG A 320 -9.93 -29.68 -1.26
C ARG A 320 -10.84 -29.14 -2.35
N SER A 321 -10.26 -28.31 -3.20
CA SER A 321 -10.85 -27.96 -4.49
C SER A 321 -11.27 -29.23 -5.21
N ASP A 322 -12.48 -29.32 -5.77
CA ASP A 322 -12.85 -30.43 -6.67
C ASP A 322 -11.86 -30.53 -7.86
N ASN A 323 -11.14 -29.45 -8.14
CA ASN A 323 -10.08 -29.41 -9.13
C ASN A 323 -8.79 -30.07 -8.60
N ILE A 324 -8.53 -31.27 -9.10
CA ILE A 324 -7.32 -32.06 -8.84
C ILE A 324 -6.03 -31.27 -9.08
N LEU A 325 -5.98 -30.43 -10.13
CA LEU A 325 -4.81 -29.61 -10.43
C LEU A 325 -4.49 -28.62 -9.31
N GLU A 326 -5.53 -28.02 -8.70
CA GLU A 326 -5.33 -27.09 -7.59
C GLU A 326 -4.89 -27.84 -6.34
N GLN A 327 -5.38 -29.07 -6.11
CA GLN A 327 -4.88 -29.92 -5.03
C GLN A 327 -3.40 -30.29 -5.22
N GLN A 328 -3.01 -30.66 -6.44
CA GLN A 328 -1.62 -30.95 -6.79
C GLN A 328 -0.75 -29.70 -6.61
N SER A 329 -1.21 -28.54 -7.12
CA SER A 329 -0.53 -27.25 -6.98
C SER A 329 -0.34 -26.85 -5.53
N GLY A 330 -1.39 -27.02 -4.71
CA GLY A 330 -1.35 -26.78 -3.28
C GLY A 330 -0.33 -27.66 -2.57
N ALA A 331 -0.31 -28.96 -2.86
CA ALA A 331 0.67 -29.89 -2.29
C ALA A 331 2.12 -29.53 -2.67
N VAL A 332 2.36 -29.06 -3.89
CA VAL A 332 3.69 -28.56 -4.31
C VAL A 332 4.09 -27.31 -3.53
N ARG A 333 3.17 -26.33 -3.38
CA ARG A 333 3.44 -25.07 -2.66
C ARG A 333 3.80 -25.29 -1.19
N VAL A 334 3.09 -26.19 -0.52
CA VAL A 334 3.34 -26.48 0.89
C VAL A 334 4.48 -27.48 1.11
N HIS A 335 5.04 -28.09 0.06
CA HIS A 335 6.01 -29.20 0.16
C HIS A 335 5.45 -30.47 0.83
N ASP A 336 4.16 -30.77 0.62
CA ASP A 336 3.54 -32.04 1.04
C ASP A 336 3.79 -33.11 -0.03
N HIS A 337 4.99 -33.70 0.01
CA HIS A 337 5.44 -34.66 -1.00
C HIS A 337 4.62 -35.96 -1.01
N GLN A 338 4.16 -36.41 0.15
CA GLN A 338 3.38 -37.65 0.25
C GLN A 338 2.05 -37.48 -0.46
N ARG A 339 1.29 -36.44 -0.10
CA ARG A 339 0.00 -36.15 -0.72
C ARG A 339 0.14 -35.83 -2.20
N PHE A 340 1.20 -35.11 -2.58
CA PHE A 340 1.48 -34.85 -4.00
C PHE A 340 1.65 -36.16 -4.78
N ASN A 341 2.40 -37.13 -4.26
CA ASN A 341 2.58 -38.44 -4.90
C ASN A 341 1.26 -39.23 -4.96
N GLU A 342 0.46 -39.22 -3.89
CA GLU A 342 -0.86 -39.87 -3.88
C GLU A 342 -1.78 -39.27 -4.96
N LEU A 343 -1.79 -37.93 -5.11
CA LEU A 343 -2.58 -37.23 -6.12
C LEU A 343 -2.07 -37.48 -7.55
N LEU A 344 -0.76 -37.60 -7.75
CA LEU A 344 -0.18 -37.96 -9.04
C LEU A 344 -0.57 -39.37 -9.47
N VAL A 345 -0.61 -40.33 -8.53
CA VAL A 345 -1.03 -41.71 -8.78
C VAL A 345 -2.54 -41.79 -9.03
N ALA A 346 -3.34 -41.08 -8.24
CA ALA A 346 -4.80 -41.08 -8.37
C ALA A 346 -5.27 -40.45 -9.67
N SER A 347 -4.63 -39.37 -10.11
CA SER A 347 -4.97 -38.67 -11.35
C SER A 347 -3.74 -37.99 -11.95
N PRO A 348 -3.06 -38.63 -12.93
CA PRO A 348 -1.87 -38.06 -13.53
C PRO A 348 -2.21 -36.78 -14.30
N PRO A 349 -1.42 -35.71 -14.15
CA PRO A 349 -1.69 -34.44 -14.83
C PRO A 349 -1.51 -34.58 -16.34
N THR A 350 -2.34 -33.85 -17.09
CA THR A 350 -2.10 -33.62 -18.53
C THR A 350 -0.76 -32.91 -18.74
N GLU A 351 -0.28 -32.88 -19.99
CA GLU A 351 1.00 -32.24 -20.27
C GLU A 351 1.01 -30.74 -19.93
N LEU A 352 -0.11 -30.05 -20.19
CA LEU A 352 -0.32 -28.64 -19.83
C LEU A 352 -0.26 -28.43 -18.31
N GLU A 353 -0.93 -29.29 -17.56
CA GLU A 353 -0.98 -29.26 -16.10
C GLU A 353 0.37 -29.57 -15.48
N ARG A 354 1.09 -30.55 -16.01
CA ARG A 354 2.45 -30.89 -15.61
C ARG A 354 3.39 -29.69 -15.78
N HIS A 355 3.33 -28.99 -16.91
CA HIS A 355 4.14 -27.80 -17.15
C HIS A 355 3.83 -26.69 -16.12
N LYS A 356 2.55 -26.48 -15.77
CA LYS A 356 2.17 -25.55 -14.69
C LYS A 356 2.74 -25.97 -13.34
N LEU A 357 2.64 -27.26 -13.01
CA LEU A 357 3.19 -27.81 -11.77
C LEU A 357 4.72 -27.70 -11.72
N LEU A 358 5.41 -27.84 -12.86
CA LEU A 358 6.86 -27.60 -12.96
C LEU A 358 7.22 -26.16 -12.65
N THR A 359 6.48 -25.19 -13.23
CA THR A 359 6.67 -23.77 -12.92
C THR A 359 6.48 -23.49 -11.43
N ILE A 360 5.45 -24.06 -10.81
CA ILE A 360 5.20 -23.92 -9.37
C ILE A 360 6.32 -24.58 -8.55
N ALA A 361 6.74 -25.80 -8.89
CA ALA A 361 7.81 -26.51 -8.18
C ALA A 361 9.14 -25.73 -8.19
N LEU A 362 9.48 -25.10 -9.33
CA LEU A 362 10.66 -24.24 -9.44
C LEU A 362 10.52 -22.97 -8.61
N ARG A 363 9.37 -22.29 -8.68
CA ARG A 363 9.09 -21.07 -7.91
C ARG A 363 9.22 -21.30 -6.41
N GLU A 364 8.82 -22.48 -5.94
CA GLU A 364 8.80 -22.84 -4.51
C GLU A 364 10.07 -23.60 -4.07
N GLY A 365 11.00 -23.89 -4.99
CA GLY A 365 12.23 -24.66 -4.72
C GLY A 365 11.97 -26.10 -4.26
N ASN A 366 10.89 -26.70 -4.72
CA ASN A 366 10.48 -28.05 -4.34
C ASN A 366 11.17 -29.09 -5.23
N HIS A 367 12.39 -29.52 -4.85
CA HIS A 367 13.20 -30.50 -5.59
C HIS A 367 12.49 -31.85 -5.76
N VAL A 368 11.73 -32.30 -4.75
CA VAL A 368 11.04 -33.60 -4.79
C VAL A 368 9.89 -33.57 -5.79
N ALA A 369 9.10 -32.49 -5.80
CA ALA A 369 8.06 -32.33 -6.81
C ALA A 369 8.66 -32.20 -8.22
N LEU A 370 9.78 -31.48 -8.34
CA LEU A 370 10.53 -31.37 -9.60
C LEU A 370 10.97 -32.75 -10.11
N ASP A 371 11.51 -33.61 -9.24
CA ASP A 371 11.91 -34.99 -9.57
C ASP A 371 10.78 -35.82 -10.16
N GLN A 372 9.57 -35.70 -9.60
CA GLN A 372 8.41 -36.46 -10.07
C GLN A 372 7.85 -35.93 -11.40
N LEU A 373 8.00 -34.64 -11.65
CA LEU A 373 7.40 -33.97 -12.81
C LEU A 373 8.33 -33.92 -14.03
N TRP A 374 9.66 -33.91 -13.82
CA TRP A 374 10.66 -33.79 -14.87
C TRP A 374 10.74 -35.06 -15.72
N ARG A 375 10.69 -34.92 -17.04
CA ARG A 375 10.74 -36.01 -18.02
C ARG A 375 11.98 -35.89 -18.92
N LEU A 376 12.34 -37.03 -19.53
CA LEU A 376 13.36 -37.06 -20.59
C LEU A 376 12.91 -36.18 -21.76
N GLY A 377 13.71 -35.15 -22.07
CA GLY A 377 13.40 -34.14 -23.10
C GLY A 377 13.05 -32.77 -22.54
N ASP A 378 12.73 -32.65 -21.25
CA ASP A 378 12.55 -31.35 -20.59
C ASP A 378 13.88 -30.60 -20.51
N HIS A 379 13.83 -29.27 -20.69
CA HIS A 379 15.01 -28.40 -20.62
C HIS A 379 14.72 -27.19 -19.72
N ALA A 380 15.73 -26.69 -19.01
CA ALA A 380 15.61 -25.49 -18.16
C ALA A 380 15.13 -24.21 -18.88
N PHE A 381 15.13 -24.21 -20.23
CA PHE A 381 14.77 -23.07 -21.07
C PHE A 381 13.45 -23.30 -21.82
N MET A 382 12.64 -24.28 -21.40
CA MET A 382 11.28 -24.37 -21.91
C MET A 382 10.41 -23.21 -21.39
N PRO A 383 9.43 -22.75 -22.19
CA PRO A 383 8.54 -21.68 -21.78
C PRO A 383 7.62 -22.12 -20.64
N CYS A 384 7.31 -21.19 -19.75
CA CYS A 384 6.34 -21.35 -18.70
C CYS A 384 4.94 -21.19 -19.26
N ILE A 385 3.99 -21.89 -18.64
CA ILE A 385 2.58 -21.72 -18.97
C ILE A 385 1.91 -21.04 -17.79
N GLY A 386 1.55 -19.77 -17.97
CA GLY A 386 1.06 -18.90 -16.91
C GLY A 386 -0.23 -19.38 -16.25
N SER A 387 -0.37 -19.05 -14.97
CA SER A 387 -1.62 -19.12 -14.21
C SER A 387 -2.37 -17.79 -14.33
N GLY A 388 -2.98 -17.51 -15.49
CA GLY A 388 -4.14 -16.62 -15.58
C GLY A 388 -3.98 -15.11 -15.40
N THR A 389 -2.79 -14.55 -15.18
CA THR A 389 -2.58 -13.09 -15.23
C THR A 389 -1.89 -12.70 -16.53
N GLU A 390 -2.61 -11.96 -17.39
CA GLU A 390 -2.20 -11.50 -18.74
C GLU A 390 -0.93 -10.61 -18.77
N ALA A 391 -0.24 -10.42 -17.64
CA ALA A 391 0.99 -9.64 -17.52
C ALA A 391 2.28 -10.47 -17.64
N ASP A 392 2.20 -11.79 -17.50
CA ASP A 392 3.37 -12.68 -17.58
C ASP A 392 3.51 -13.17 -19.03
N GLY A 393 4.41 -12.54 -19.80
CA GLY A 393 4.81 -13.02 -21.13
C GLY A 393 5.41 -14.44 -21.08
N GLU A 394 5.87 -14.96 -22.23
CA GLU A 394 6.50 -16.29 -22.38
C GLU A 394 7.81 -16.43 -21.57
N GLN A 395 7.77 -16.43 -20.24
CA GLN A 395 8.95 -16.54 -19.37
C GLN A 395 9.55 -17.94 -19.44
N LEU A 396 10.87 -18.06 -19.29
CA LEU A 396 11.56 -19.36 -19.25
C LEU A 396 11.47 -19.98 -17.86
N LEU A 397 11.50 -21.31 -17.73
CA LEU A 397 11.56 -21.95 -16.40
C LEU A 397 12.74 -21.49 -15.56
N ALA A 398 13.91 -21.28 -16.19
CA ALA A 398 15.09 -20.72 -15.54
C ALA A 398 14.86 -19.34 -14.90
N TYR A 399 13.84 -18.59 -15.35
CA TYR A 399 13.49 -17.28 -14.78
C TYR A 399 13.05 -17.40 -13.31
N TYR A 400 12.15 -18.33 -13.00
CA TYR A 400 11.54 -18.43 -11.66
C TYR A 400 12.49 -18.91 -10.56
N ILE A 401 13.55 -19.64 -10.93
CA ILE A 401 14.63 -20.02 -10.00
C ILE A 401 15.27 -18.76 -9.39
N THR A 402 15.23 -17.66 -10.12
CA THR A 402 16.06 -16.49 -9.86
C THR A 402 15.28 -15.28 -9.34
N ASP A 403 13.95 -15.34 -9.39
CA ASP A 403 13.06 -14.27 -8.93
C ASP A 403 12.88 -14.27 -7.39
N GLN A 404 13.15 -15.40 -6.73
CA GLN A 404 13.02 -15.54 -5.28
C GLN A 404 14.35 -15.30 -4.57
N ALA A 405 14.39 -14.30 -3.68
CA ALA A 405 15.55 -14.02 -2.83
C ALA A 405 15.92 -15.26 -2.00
N GLY A 406 17.05 -15.89 -2.32
CA GLY A 406 17.60 -17.03 -1.56
C GLY A 406 17.44 -18.42 -2.21
N MET A 407 16.99 -18.53 -3.46
CA MET A 407 17.10 -19.78 -4.22
C MET A 407 18.54 -19.94 -4.76
N ASN A 408 19.16 -21.07 -4.42
CA ASN A 408 20.61 -21.28 -4.51
C ASN A 408 21.08 -21.76 -5.90
N GLU A 409 22.34 -21.46 -6.22
CA GLU A 409 23.13 -22.03 -7.33
C GLU A 409 22.93 -23.54 -7.52
N ALA A 410 22.69 -24.28 -6.43
CA ALA A 410 22.41 -25.72 -6.42
C ALA A 410 21.18 -26.12 -7.27
N MET A 411 20.09 -25.34 -7.24
CA MET A 411 18.89 -25.66 -8.02
C MET A 411 19.11 -25.41 -9.51
N LEU A 412 19.81 -24.34 -9.86
CA LEU A 412 20.22 -24.12 -11.25
C LEU A 412 21.19 -25.21 -11.71
N GLN A 413 22.13 -25.63 -10.86
CA GLN A 413 23.06 -26.70 -11.16
C GLN A 413 22.35 -28.04 -11.41
N ASP A 414 21.38 -28.39 -10.57
CA ASP A 414 20.55 -29.58 -10.73
C ASP A 414 19.79 -29.55 -12.06
N LEU A 415 19.15 -28.43 -12.40
CA LEU A 415 18.48 -28.30 -13.70
C LEU A 415 19.46 -28.32 -14.88
N ALA A 416 20.63 -27.72 -14.73
CA ALA A 416 21.68 -27.78 -15.74
C ALA A 416 22.10 -29.23 -15.97
N GLU A 417 22.24 -30.02 -14.91
CA GLU A 417 22.54 -31.44 -14.93
C GLU A 417 21.47 -32.26 -15.64
N ARG A 418 20.19 -32.03 -15.30
CA ARG A 418 19.05 -32.65 -15.96
C ARG A 418 18.94 -32.29 -17.45
N SER A 419 19.36 -31.08 -17.81
CA SER A 419 19.32 -30.58 -19.19
C SER A 419 20.54 -30.95 -20.02
N ARG A 420 21.60 -31.56 -19.45
CA ARG A 420 22.87 -31.85 -20.18
C ARG A 420 22.69 -32.72 -21.42
N SER A 421 21.76 -33.68 -21.36
CA SER A 421 21.50 -34.61 -22.47
C SER A 421 20.45 -34.12 -23.45
N THR A 422 19.81 -32.98 -23.18
CA THR A 422 18.74 -32.41 -24.00
C THR A 422 19.27 -31.28 -24.86
N ALA A 423 18.84 -31.22 -26.12
CA ALA A 423 19.21 -30.10 -26.98
C ALA A 423 18.58 -28.81 -26.47
N CYS A 424 19.37 -27.73 -26.43
CA CYS A 424 18.88 -26.40 -26.12
C CYS A 424 17.77 -26.00 -27.11
N PRO A 425 16.62 -25.46 -26.65
CA PRO A 425 15.55 -25.04 -27.53
C PRO A 425 16.01 -23.96 -28.51
N ALA A 426 15.40 -23.91 -29.69
CA ALA A 426 15.61 -22.83 -30.64
C ALA A 426 14.95 -21.55 -30.12
N PHE A 427 15.75 -20.50 -29.91
CA PHE A 427 15.25 -19.20 -29.45
C PHE A 427 14.80 -18.34 -30.63
N GLU A 428 13.49 -18.28 -30.86
CA GLU A 428 12.88 -17.46 -31.90
C GLU A 428 11.75 -16.60 -31.34
N GLY A 429 11.48 -15.44 -31.98
CA GLY A 429 10.33 -14.60 -31.65
C GLY A 429 10.29 -14.18 -30.16
N PRO A 430 9.16 -14.40 -29.45
CA PRO A 430 9.02 -13.98 -28.05
C PRO A 430 9.89 -14.78 -27.08
N LEU A 431 10.21 -16.05 -27.37
CA LEU A 431 11.09 -16.88 -26.56
C LEU A 431 12.53 -16.32 -26.50
N LEU A 432 13.01 -15.77 -27.62
CA LEU A 432 14.30 -15.08 -27.66
C LEU A 432 14.30 -13.82 -26.77
N GLN A 433 13.18 -13.08 -26.75
CA GLN A 433 13.04 -11.91 -25.89
C GLN A 433 13.01 -12.29 -24.41
N ALA A 434 12.33 -13.36 -24.06
CA ALA A 434 12.29 -13.90 -22.71
C ALA A 434 13.66 -14.41 -22.23
N ALA A 435 14.46 -14.98 -23.14
CA ALA A 435 15.82 -15.38 -22.83
C ALA A 435 16.71 -14.18 -22.46
N PHE A 436 16.63 -13.08 -23.21
CA PHE A 436 17.34 -11.85 -22.86
C PHE A 436 16.82 -11.21 -21.57
N GLU A 437 15.53 -11.29 -21.30
CA GLU A 437 14.94 -10.85 -20.04
C GLU A 437 15.52 -11.62 -18.85
N CYS A 438 15.47 -12.95 -18.93
CA CYS A 438 15.99 -13.87 -17.93
C CYS A 438 17.45 -13.57 -17.61
N LEU A 439 18.29 -13.41 -18.64
CA LEU A 439 19.70 -13.10 -18.45
C LEU A 439 19.89 -11.68 -17.86
N THR A 440 19.14 -10.69 -18.31
CA THR A 440 19.24 -9.31 -17.82
C THR A 440 18.86 -9.19 -16.34
N GLN A 441 17.89 -9.99 -15.87
CA GLN A 441 17.56 -10.07 -14.43
C GLN A 441 18.72 -10.60 -13.60
N GLN A 442 19.49 -11.57 -14.11
CA GLN A 442 20.64 -12.14 -13.39
C GLN A 442 21.85 -11.21 -13.32
N ILE A 443 21.86 -10.16 -14.13
CA ILE A 443 22.96 -9.19 -14.17
C ILE A 443 22.69 -8.00 -13.23
N ASN A 444 21.62 -8.05 -12.41
CA ASN A 444 21.30 -7.01 -11.43
C ASN A 444 22.35 -6.88 -10.31
N LYS A 445 22.43 -5.71 -9.68
CA LYS A 445 23.49 -5.35 -8.70
C LYS A 445 23.63 -6.29 -7.48
N GLU A 446 22.61 -7.09 -7.21
CA GLU A 446 22.50 -7.92 -6.01
C GLU A 446 22.56 -9.42 -6.33
N ALA A 447 22.57 -9.79 -7.60
CA ALA A 447 22.62 -11.18 -8.04
C ALA A 447 24.08 -11.68 -8.15
N PRO A 448 24.37 -12.94 -7.77
CA PRO A 448 25.70 -13.50 -7.90
C PRO A 448 26.07 -13.69 -9.38
N PRO A 449 27.27 -13.25 -9.82
CA PRO A 449 27.68 -13.33 -11.22
C PRO A 449 27.78 -14.76 -11.76
N ALA A 450 28.04 -15.74 -10.87
CA ALA A 450 28.08 -17.17 -11.21
C ALA A 450 26.78 -17.66 -11.86
N MET A 451 25.62 -17.11 -11.47
CA MET A 451 24.31 -17.50 -12.01
C MET A 451 24.19 -17.15 -13.49
N ALA A 452 24.52 -15.90 -13.85
CA ALA A 452 24.52 -15.44 -15.23
C ALA A 452 25.53 -16.22 -16.09
N SER A 453 26.73 -16.47 -15.54
CA SER A 453 27.77 -17.26 -16.21
C SER A 453 27.28 -18.66 -16.57
N ARG A 454 26.60 -19.32 -15.62
CA ARG A 454 26.09 -20.68 -15.82
C ARG A 454 25.01 -20.77 -16.88
N LEU A 455 24.08 -19.81 -16.89
CA LEU A 455 23.02 -19.75 -17.91
C LEU A 455 23.61 -19.58 -19.32
N ILE A 456 24.64 -18.75 -19.46
CA ILE A 456 25.36 -18.55 -20.73
C ILE A 456 26.06 -19.85 -21.17
N GLU A 457 26.70 -20.57 -20.23
CA GLU A 457 27.32 -21.87 -20.52
C GLU A 457 26.32 -22.93 -20.97
N MET A 458 25.10 -22.89 -20.46
CA MET A 458 23.99 -23.78 -20.87
C MET A 458 23.43 -23.43 -22.26
N GLY A 459 23.90 -22.35 -22.90
CA GLY A 459 23.48 -21.95 -24.25
C GLY A 459 22.36 -20.90 -24.28
N LEU A 460 22.10 -20.20 -23.17
CA LEU A 460 21.18 -19.06 -23.17
C LEU A 460 21.75 -17.92 -24.04
N PRO A 461 20.97 -17.34 -24.97
CA PRO A 461 21.44 -16.27 -25.84
C PRO A 461 21.75 -15.01 -25.03
N PHE A 462 22.89 -14.40 -25.34
CA PHE A 462 23.41 -13.23 -24.63
C PHE A 462 23.62 -12.01 -25.53
N ASP A 463 23.81 -12.23 -26.84
CA ASP A 463 24.03 -11.15 -27.81
C ASP A 463 22.71 -10.61 -28.38
N ALA A 464 22.09 -9.70 -27.63
CA ALA A 464 20.81 -9.10 -28.02
C ALA A 464 20.93 -8.24 -29.29
N PRO A 465 19.95 -8.29 -30.21
CA PRO A 465 19.92 -7.38 -31.36
C PRO A 465 19.80 -5.92 -30.90
N THR A 466 20.24 -4.98 -31.74
CA THR A 466 20.30 -3.54 -31.44
C THR A 466 18.99 -2.95 -30.92
N ASN A 467 17.84 -3.45 -31.41
CA ASN A 467 16.50 -2.96 -31.06
C ASN A 467 15.81 -3.82 -29.99
N SER A 468 16.52 -4.72 -29.30
CA SER A 468 15.91 -5.51 -28.23
C SER A 468 15.52 -4.62 -27.05
N ARG A 469 14.43 -4.96 -26.35
CA ARG A 469 14.09 -4.31 -25.08
C ARG A 469 15.10 -4.62 -23.97
N TYR A 470 15.80 -5.76 -24.07
CA TYR A 470 16.71 -6.26 -23.02
C TYR A 470 18.10 -6.44 -23.60
N HIS A 471 19.09 -5.79 -22.98
CA HIS A 471 20.49 -5.84 -23.41
C HIS A 471 21.36 -6.34 -22.24
N PRO A 472 21.64 -7.66 -22.18
CA PRO A 472 22.45 -8.24 -21.09
C PRO A 472 23.82 -7.59 -20.94
N PHE A 473 24.53 -7.36 -22.06
CA PHE A 473 25.85 -6.72 -22.06
C PHE A 473 25.81 -5.28 -21.55
N ARG A 474 24.83 -4.48 -22.00
CA ARG A 474 24.61 -3.12 -21.49
C ARG A 474 24.38 -3.13 -19.98
N ARG A 475 23.52 -4.02 -19.49
CA ARG A 475 23.21 -4.14 -18.06
C ARG A 475 24.45 -4.48 -17.23
N ALA A 476 25.32 -5.35 -17.75
CA ALA A 476 26.57 -5.71 -17.08
C ALA A 476 27.50 -4.49 -16.94
N VAL A 477 27.63 -3.71 -18.01
CA VAL A 477 28.43 -2.47 -18.02
C VAL A 477 27.83 -1.43 -17.08
N SER A 478 26.51 -1.15 -17.16
CA SER A 478 25.88 -0.11 -16.33
C SER A 478 25.89 -0.45 -14.83
N ASN A 479 25.89 -1.74 -14.48
CA ASN A 479 26.06 -2.21 -13.10
C ASN A 479 27.52 -2.30 -12.65
N ASN A 480 28.50 -2.00 -13.52
CA ASN A 480 29.93 -2.16 -13.28
C ASN A 480 30.30 -3.60 -12.86
N ASN A 481 29.60 -4.60 -13.40
CA ASN A 481 29.84 -6.01 -13.11
C ASN A 481 30.98 -6.54 -14.01
N LEU A 482 32.21 -6.31 -13.57
CA LEU A 482 33.43 -6.63 -14.33
C LEU A 482 33.50 -8.10 -14.74
N GLU A 483 33.10 -9.02 -13.85
CA GLU A 483 33.18 -10.46 -14.10
C GLU A 483 32.31 -10.88 -15.30
N ILE A 484 31.06 -10.43 -15.32
CA ILE A 484 30.13 -10.73 -16.42
C ILE A 484 30.56 -10.01 -17.71
N VAL A 485 31.07 -8.78 -17.62
CA VAL A 485 31.60 -8.06 -18.79
C VAL A 485 32.75 -8.85 -19.44
N LEU A 486 33.71 -9.31 -18.64
CA LEU A 486 34.83 -10.11 -19.14
C LEU A 486 34.37 -11.42 -19.77
N LEU A 487 33.39 -12.10 -19.15
CA LEU A 487 32.82 -13.32 -19.71
C LEU A 487 32.16 -13.07 -21.07
N LEU A 488 31.31 -12.05 -21.18
CA LEU A 488 30.59 -11.74 -22.42
C LEU A 488 31.55 -11.34 -23.54
N LEU A 489 32.58 -10.54 -23.24
CA LEU A 489 33.65 -10.21 -24.19
C LEU A 489 34.41 -11.47 -24.64
N ALA A 490 34.76 -12.37 -23.71
CA ALA A 490 35.42 -13.63 -24.02
C ALA A 490 34.56 -14.56 -24.89
N LYS A 491 33.23 -14.47 -24.79
CA LYS A 491 32.26 -15.19 -25.63
C LYS A 491 32.00 -14.51 -26.99
N GLY A 492 32.66 -13.39 -27.28
CA GLY A 492 32.64 -12.73 -28.58
C GLY A 492 31.57 -11.66 -28.77
N VAL A 493 31.03 -11.08 -27.69
CA VAL A 493 30.17 -9.89 -27.80
C VAL A 493 30.96 -8.74 -28.42
N ASP A 494 30.41 -8.13 -29.48
CA ASP A 494 30.99 -6.96 -30.12
C ASP A 494 30.80 -5.71 -29.24
N PRO A 495 31.88 -5.11 -28.70
CA PRO A 495 31.77 -3.91 -27.86
C PRO A 495 31.37 -2.65 -28.65
N ASN A 496 31.42 -2.70 -29.98
CA ASN A 496 31.04 -1.62 -30.89
C ASN A 496 29.61 -1.76 -31.40
N LYS A 497 28.87 -2.78 -30.96
CA LYS A 497 27.47 -2.93 -31.30
C LYS A 497 26.67 -1.76 -30.72
N PRO A 498 25.90 -1.02 -31.53
CA PRO A 498 25.10 0.08 -31.03
C PRO A 498 24.01 -0.45 -30.10
N ILE A 499 23.71 0.34 -29.08
CA ILE A 499 22.64 0.08 -28.11
C ILE A 499 21.56 1.13 -28.39
N ILE A 500 20.37 0.68 -28.84
CA ILE A 500 19.22 1.55 -29.06
C ILE A 500 18.17 1.24 -28.00
N ASP A 501 17.96 2.16 -27.08
CA ASP A 501 16.92 2.00 -26.07
C ASP A 501 15.55 2.50 -26.54
N SER A 502 14.53 2.34 -25.70
CA SER A 502 13.16 2.80 -25.99
C SER A 502 13.04 4.31 -26.17
N ALA A 503 14.04 5.09 -25.74
CA ALA A 503 14.14 6.54 -25.99
C ALA A 503 14.90 6.85 -27.30
N ASN A 504 15.24 5.82 -28.06
CA ASN A 504 16.04 5.89 -29.28
C ASN A 504 17.41 6.55 -29.03
N SER A 505 17.99 6.39 -27.83
CA SER A 505 19.36 6.82 -27.57
C SER A 505 20.30 5.90 -28.36
N LEU A 506 21.22 6.46 -29.13
CA LEU A 506 22.28 5.70 -29.79
C LEU A 506 23.54 5.87 -28.94
N ASP A 507 23.83 4.89 -28.09
CA ASP A 507 25.03 4.82 -27.27
C ASP A 507 25.78 3.50 -27.52
N PHE A 508 27.03 3.45 -27.09
CA PHE A 508 27.91 2.29 -27.19
C PHE A 508 28.39 1.89 -25.79
N ALA A 509 29.00 0.70 -25.67
CA ALA A 509 29.45 0.19 -24.38
C ALA A 509 30.39 1.16 -23.63
N LEU A 510 31.25 1.88 -24.35
CA LEU A 510 32.13 2.88 -23.74
C LEU A 510 31.37 4.12 -23.25
N HIS A 511 30.36 4.61 -23.99
CA HIS A 511 29.52 5.70 -23.50
C HIS A 511 28.73 5.29 -22.27
N GLU A 512 28.15 4.08 -22.28
CA GLU A 512 27.42 3.51 -21.14
C GLU A 512 28.32 3.43 -19.90
N ALA A 513 29.55 2.92 -20.04
CA ALA A 513 30.50 2.83 -18.95
C ALA A 513 30.82 4.20 -18.34
N VAL A 514 30.91 5.25 -19.17
CA VAL A 514 31.14 6.62 -18.70
C VAL A 514 29.93 7.19 -17.98
N ILE A 515 28.72 7.03 -18.53
CA ILE A 515 27.45 7.53 -17.98
C ILE A 515 27.20 6.97 -16.58
N TYR A 516 27.35 5.65 -16.43
CA TYR A 516 27.09 4.94 -15.17
C TYR A 516 28.30 4.88 -14.24
N ARG A 517 29.42 5.53 -14.61
CA ARG A 517 30.68 5.54 -13.85
C ARG A 517 31.26 4.14 -13.61
N ALA A 518 31.04 3.22 -14.53
CA ALA A 518 31.58 1.87 -14.54
C ALA A 518 33.05 1.85 -14.99
N ASN A 519 33.90 2.57 -14.25
CA ASN A 519 35.28 2.83 -14.64
C ASN A 519 36.11 1.54 -14.75
N SER A 520 35.78 0.50 -13.98
CA SER A 520 36.46 -0.80 -14.03
C SER A 520 36.25 -1.52 -15.37
N CYS A 521 35.17 -1.22 -16.09
CA CYS A 521 34.85 -1.85 -17.37
C CYS A 521 35.54 -1.18 -18.57
N ILE A 522 36.00 0.07 -18.44
CA ILE A 522 36.55 0.85 -19.57
C ILE A 522 37.80 0.21 -20.17
N ALA A 523 38.78 -0.16 -19.33
CA ALA A 523 40.02 -0.78 -19.83
C ALA A 523 39.77 -2.15 -20.49
N PRO A 524 38.97 -3.08 -19.92
CA PRO A 524 38.54 -4.30 -20.60
C PRO A 524 37.86 -4.07 -21.95
N LEU A 525 36.95 -3.08 -22.03
CA LEU A 525 36.27 -2.75 -23.28
C LEU A 525 37.26 -2.28 -24.36
N LEU A 526 38.19 -1.39 -24.00
CA LEU A 526 39.25 -0.93 -24.92
C LEU A 526 40.16 -2.09 -25.35
N ALA A 527 40.53 -2.98 -24.42
CA ALA A 527 41.34 -4.16 -24.73
C ALA A 527 40.62 -5.13 -25.68
N ALA A 528 39.29 -5.19 -25.62
CA ALA A 528 38.45 -5.96 -26.54
C ALA A 528 38.18 -5.25 -27.88
N GLY A 529 38.79 -4.09 -28.13
CA GLY A 529 38.67 -3.37 -29.40
C GLY A 529 37.50 -2.39 -29.49
N ALA A 530 36.97 -1.91 -28.35
CA ALA A 530 35.98 -0.84 -28.34
C ALA A 530 36.55 0.46 -28.94
N ASP A 531 35.82 1.07 -29.87
CA ASP A 531 36.21 2.30 -30.56
C ASP A 531 36.09 3.50 -29.63
N ARG A 532 37.24 4.09 -29.29
CA ARG A 532 37.32 5.27 -28.41
C ARG A 532 36.89 6.57 -29.10
N GLU A 533 36.73 6.57 -30.41
CA GLU A 533 36.33 7.74 -31.21
C GLU A 533 34.86 7.68 -31.67
N VAL A 534 34.14 6.61 -31.32
CA VAL A 534 32.74 6.44 -31.73
C VAL A 534 31.88 7.57 -31.16
N ARG A 535 31.04 8.18 -32.01
CA ARG A 535 30.16 9.29 -31.60
C ARG A 535 28.75 8.78 -31.31
N ASN A 536 28.22 9.13 -30.15
CA ASN A 536 26.85 8.81 -29.78
C ASN A 536 25.84 9.73 -30.49
N ARG A 537 24.53 9.61 -30.19
CA ARG A 537 23.48 10.46 -30.78
C ARG A 537 23.70 11.96 -30.59
N ARG A 538 24.37 12.37 -29.51
CA ARG A 538 24.72 13.78 -29.22
C ARG A 538 25.93 14.26 -30.02
N GLY A 539 26.52 13.37 -30.81
CA GLY A 539 27.76 13.61 -31.52
C GLY A 539 28.99 13.57 -30.61
N LEU A 540 28.90 13.03 -29.38
CA LEU A 540 30.00 13.05 -28.43
C LEU A 540 30.81 11.74 -28.46
N THR A 541 32.13 11.83 -28.39
CA THR A 541 32.99 10.67 -28.10
C THR A 541 32.90 10.27 -26.62
N PRO A 542 33.29 9.03 -26.24
CA PRO A 542 33.37 8.63 -24.83
C PRO A 542 34.22 9.58 -23.98
N LEU A 543 35.31 10.11 -24.55
CA LEU A 543 36.18 11.07 -23.86
C LEU A 543 35.49 12.43 -23.67
N GLU A 544 34.85 12.97 -24.70
CA GLU A 544 34.08 14.21 -24.62
C GLU A 544 32.96 14.09 -23.56
N LEU A 545 32.28 12.94 -23.50
CA LEU A 545 31.27 12.63 -22.49
C LEU A 545 31.85 12.51 -21.07
N ALA A 546 33.06 11.96 -20.93
CA ALA A 546 33.77 11.87 -19.65
C ALA A 546 34.19 13.25 -19.12
N ILE A 547 34.51 14.18 -20.03
CA ILE A 547 34.79 15.58 -19.71
C ILE A 547 33.52 16.28 -19.23
N GLU A 548 32.43 16.15 -19.99
CA GLU A 548 31.14 16.77 -19.65
C GLU A 548 30.57 16.28 -18.31
N SER A 549 30.61 14.97 -18.07
CA SER A 549 30.14 14.33 -16.83
C SER A 549 31.11 14.49 -15.64
N LYS A 550 32.26 15.16 -15.84
CA LYS A 550 33.32 15.35 -14.85
C LYS A 550 33.84 14.03 -14.26
N ASN A 551 33.83 12.94 -15.04
CA ASN A 551 34.33 11.63 -14.63
C ASN A 551 35.86 11.54 -14.83
N LYS A 552 36.63 12.09 -13.87
CA LYS A 552 38.11 12.11 -13.94
C LYS A 552 38.76 10.72 -14.10
N PRO A 553 38.32 9.65 -13.40
CA PRO A 553 38.85 8.31 -13.63
C PRO A 553 38.70 7.84 -15.08
N ALA A 554 37.51 8.00 -15.67
CA ALA A 554 37.28 7.64 -17.06
C ALA A 554 38.15 8.45 -18.04
N GLN A 555 38.29 9.77 -17.81
CA GLN A 555 39.18 10.61 -18.63
C GLN A 555 40.62 10.08 -18.65
N LYS A 556 41.15 9.70 -17.48
CA LYS A 556 42.51 9.17 -17.36
C LYS A 556 42.67 7.85 -18.13
N ILE A 557 41.69 6.96 -18.07
CA ILE A 557 41.73 5.65 -18.74
C ILE A 557 41.56 5.81 -20.26
N LEU A 558 40.69 6.70 -20.73
CA LEU A 558 40.46 6.92 -22.16
C LEU A 558 41.62 7.64 -22.86
N LEU A 559 42.44 8.38 -22.10
CA LEU A 559 43.65 9.06 -22.59
C LEU A 559 44.91 8.18 -22.57
N SER A 560 44.88 7.03 -21.87
CA SER A 560 45.95 6.03 -21.92
C SER A 560 45.84 5.14 -23.15
#